data_AF-A0A7S3R0X1-F1
#
_entry.id   AF-A0A7S3R0X1-F1
#
_cell.length_a   1.000
_cell.length_b   1.000
_cell.length_c   1.000
_cell.angle_alpha   90.00
_cell.angle_beta   90.00
_cell.angle_gamma   90.00
#
_symmetry.space_group_name_H-M   'P 1'
#
loop_
_entity.id
_entity.type
_entity.pdbx_description
1 polymer ?
#
loop_
_entity_poly.entity_id
_entity_poly.type
_entity_poly.pdbx_seq_one_letter_code
_entity_poly.pdbx_strand_id
1 'polypeptide(L)'
;GKGAAYLPAACRAGEVVWARGILRKGPGLCHGVAGNGFALHKLWKSGAGAKWLHRSQQFGLALGDEEVQQTFHNPDYPYSLFQGCAAGLSFLVDVLAATNTQHHHVASLGTDAGPVKPSNVPLMLGFPLYEP
;
A
#
# COMPACT_ATOMS: atom_id res chain seq x y z
N GLY A 1 13.66 -25.39 -7.68
CA GLY A 1 13.90 -25.30 -6.21
C GLY A 1 12.67 -24.74 -5.51
N LYS A 2 12.50 -24.99 -4.20
CA LYS A 2 11.31 -24.63 -3.42
C LYS A 2 10.89 -23.14 -3.52
N GLY A 3 11.83 -22.23 -3.81
CA GLY A 3 11.58 -20.80 -4.04
C GLY A 3 10.64 -20.47 -5.20
N ALA A 4 10.59 -21.30 -6.25
CA ALA A 4 9.72 -21.07 -7.41
C ALA A 4 8.22 -21.20 -7.08
N ALA A 5 7.87 -21.93 -6.01
CA ALA A 5 6.48 -22.14 -5.59
C ALA A 5 5.96 -21.06 -4.64
N TYR A 6 6.85 -20.36 -3.91
CA TYR A 6 6.44 -19.43 -2.85
C TYR A 6 5.96 -18.08 -3.37
N LEU A 7 6.60 -17.54 -4.42
CA LEU A 7 6.16 -16.27 -4.99
C LEU A 7 4.73 -16.34 -5.56
N PRO A 8 4.34 -17.37 -6.34
CA PRO A 8 2.95 -17.55 -6.74
C PRO A 8 1.99 -17.70 -5.56
N ALA A 9 2.38 -18.42 -4.50
CA ALA A 9 1.55 -18.56 -3.30
C ALA A 9 1.37 -17.23 -2.56
N ALA A 10 2.43 -16.44 -2.43
CA ALA A 10 2.41 -15.11 -1.84
C ALA A 10 1.55 -14.15 -2.66
N CYS A 11 1.62 -14.19 -4.00
CA CYS A 11 0.73 -13.43 -4.87
C CYS A 11 -0.75 -13.79 -4.64
N ARG A 12 -1.09 -15.09 -4.52
CA ARG A 12 -2.47 -15.51 -4.20
C ARG A 12 -2.94 -14.99 -2.85
N ALA A 13 -2.08 -15.04 -1.83
CA ALA A 13 -2.39 -14.44 -0.52
C ALA A 13 -2.58 -12.92 -0.63
N GLY A 14 -1.75 -12.25 -1.44
CA GLY A 14 -1.86 -10.82 -1.75
C GLY A 14 -3.19 -10.44 -2.40
N GLU A 15 -3.75 -11.29 -3.28
CA GLU A 15 -5.09 -11.05 -3.85
C GLU A 15 -6.19 -11.10 -2.77
N VAL A 16 -6.07 -11.99 -1.77
CA VAL A 16 -7.00 -12.03 -0.62
C VAL A 16 -6.87 -10.78 0.24
N VAL A 17 -5.63 -10.37 0.54
CA VAL A 17 -5.34 -9.13 1.27
C VAL A 17 -5.91 -7.94 0.52
N TRP A 18 -5.74 -7.87 -0.81
CA TRP A 18 -6.32 -6.80 -1.63
C TRP A 18 -7.84 -6.73 -1.50
N ALA A 19 -8.53 -7.88 -1.61
CA ALA A 19 -9.99 -7.93 -1.60
C ALA A 19 -10.60 -7.68 -0.21
N ARG A 20 -9.89 -7.95 0.88
CA ARG A 20 -10.47 -8.01 2.24
C ARG A 20 -9.64 -7.36 3.34
N GLY A 21 -8.54 -6.70 2.99
CA GLY A 21 -7.52 -6.25 3.96
C GLY A 21 -7.80 -4.91 4.64
N ILE A 22 -8.84 -4.18 4.21
CA ILE A 22 -9.30 -2.99 4.94
C ILE A 22 -10.16 -3.44 6.12
N LEU A 23 -9.51 -3.64 7.27
CA LEU A 23 -10.12 -4.18 8.48
C LEU A 23 -10.70 -3.07 9.36
N ARG A 24 -11.89 -3.29 9.91
CA ARG A 24 -12.49 -2.45 10.97
C ARG A 24 -11.74 -2.48 12.31
N LYS A 25 -10.69 -3.28 12.43
CA LYS A 25 -9.92 -3.42 13.67
C LYS A 25 -9.02 -2.22 13.95
N GLY A 26 -8.71 -1.41 12.94
CA GLY A 26 -7.90 -0.21 13.09
C GLY A 26 -6.58 -0.24 12.32
N PRO A 27 -5.69 0.73 12.59
CA PRO A 27 -4.49 0.98 11.80
C PRO A 27 -3.33 0.03 12.11
N GLY A 28 -3.42 -0.82 13.15
CA GLY A 28 -2.30 -1.58 13.69
C GLY A 28 -1.54 -2.51 12.72
N LEU A 29 -0.29 -2.82 13.07
CA LEU A 29 0.57 -3.75 12.33
C LEU A 29 0.20 -5.22 12.55
N CYS A 30 -0.28 -5.57 13.75
CA CYS A 30 -0.50 -6.97 14.12
C CYS A 30 -1.67 -7.60 13.35
N HIS A 31 -2.77 -6.86 13.19
CA HIS A 31 -4.01 -7.33 12.56
C HIS A 31 -4.90 -6.14 12.17
N GLY A 32 -4.30 -5.16 11.49
CA GLY A 32 -4.95 -3.94 11.03
C GLY A 32 -4.56 -3.55 9.61
N VAL A 33 -5.04 -2.39 9.17
CA VAL A 33 -4.89 -1.92 7.78
C VAL A 33 -3.41 -1.74 7.40
N ALA A 34 -2.58 -1.15 8.26
CA ALA A 34 -1.17 -0.93 7.94
C ALA A 34 -0.39 -2.24 7.76
N GLY A 35 -0.65 -3.26 8.60
CA GLY A 35 0.00 -4.57 8.45
C GLY A 35 -0.36 -5.27 7.15
N ASN A 36 -1.63 -5.20 6.74
CA ASN A 36 -2.07 -5.70 5.45
C ASN A 36 -1.45 -4.93 4.28
N GLY A 37 -1.36 -3.60 4.38
CA GLY A 37 -0.67 -2.76 3.41
C GLY A 37 0.80 -3.14 3.25
N PHE A 38 1.50 -3.39 4.37
CA PHE A 38 2.88 -3.86 4.36
C PHE A 38 3.05 -5.21 3.65
N ALA A 39 2.10 -6.14 3.77
CA ALA A 39 2.17 -7.41 3.04
C ALA A 39 2.19 -7.19 1.51
N LEU A 40 1.37 -6.27 1.01
CA LEU A 40 1.36 -5.87 -0.41
C LEU A 40 2.66 -5.14 -0.79
N HIS A 41 3.16 -4.27 0.09
CA HIS A 41 4.45 -3.62 -0.09
C HIS A 41 5.61 -4.62 -0.23
N LYS A 42 5.61 -5.69 0.57
CA LYS A 42 6.63 -6.74 0.50
C LYS A 42 6.55 -7.53 -0.81
N LEU A 43 5.36 -7.77 -1.36
CA LEU A 43 5.21 -8.38 -2.70
C LEU A 43 5.84 -7.51 -3.79
N TRP A 44 5.69 -6.19 -3.70
CA TRP A 44 6.40 -5.29 -4.62
C TRP A 44 7.92 -5.41 -4.45
N LYS A 45 8.44 -5.35 -3.21
CA LYS A 45 9.88 -5.48 -2.94
C LYS A 45 10.45 -6.84 -3.36
N SER A 46 9.63 -7.88 -3.46
CA SER A 46 10.04 -9.20 -3.96
C SER A 46 10.05 -9.30 -5.48
N GLY A 47 9.75 -8.21 -6.21
CA GLY A 47 9.73 -8.20 -7.67
C GLY A 47 8.43 -8.73 -8.30
N ALA A 48 7.33 -8.84 -7.54
CA ALA A 48 6.07 -9.39 -8.03
C ALA A 48 5.29 -8.44 -9.00
N GLY A 49 5.86 -7.27 -9.31
CA GLY A 49 5.31 -6.28 -10.24
C GLY A 49 4.83 -4.99 -9.58
N ALA A 50 4.73 -3.91 -10.37
CA ALA A 50 4.35 -2.58 -9.89
C ALA A 50 2.92 -2.51 -9.32
N LYS A 51 2.02 -3.41 -9.73
CA LYS A 51 0.63 -3.48 -9.21
C LYS A 51 0.56 -3.54 -7.68
N TRP A 52 1.54 -4.21 -7.05
CA TRP A 52 1.55 -4.41 -5.61
C TRP A 52 1.92 -3.15 -4.84
N LEU A 53 2.77 -2.28 -5.40
CA LEU A 53 3.05 -0.98 -4.80
C LEU A 53 1.85 -0.07 -4.91
N HIS A 54 1.19 -0.04 -6.07
CA HIS A 54 -0.07 0.70 -6.22
C HIS A 54 -1.10 0.27 -5.17
N ARG A 55 -1.33 -1.03 -5.02
CA ARG A 55 -2.25 -1.55 -4.00
C ARG A 55 -1.80 -1.22 -2.57
N SER A 56 -0.49 -1.27 -2.28
CA SER A 56 0.06 -0.79 -1.00
C SER A 56 -0.24 0.70 -0.78
N GLN A 57 -0.12 1.54 -1.80
CA GLN A 57 -0.45 2.96 -1.69
C GLN A 57 -1.93 3.18 -1.39
N GLN A 58 -2.83 2.41 -1.99
CA GLN A 58 -4.27 2.48 -1.69
C GLN A 58 -4.58 2.19 -0.21
N PHE A 59 -3.86 1.25 0.41
CA PHE A 59 -3.98 1.02 1.85
C PHE A 59 -3.46 2.21 2.68
N GLY A 60 -2.46 2.94 2.18
CA GLY A 60 -1.98 4.17 2.81
C GLY A 60 -3.03 5.28 2.74
N LEU A 61 -3.69 5.44 1.60
CA LEU A 61 -4.80 6.39 1.44
C LEU A 61 -5.97 6.02 2.34
N ALA A 62 -6.35 4.74 2.41
CA ALA A 62 -7.43 4.27 3.27
C ALA A 62 -7.18 4.52 4.77
N LEU A 63 -5.93 4.57 5.22
CA LEU A 63 -5.60 4.94 6.60
C LEU A 63 -5.88 6.41 6.91
N GLY A 64 -5.85 7.29 5.91
CA GLY A 64 -6.15 8.72 6.04
C GLY A 64 -7.58 9.09 5.70
N ASP A 65 -8.39 8.14 5.23
CA ASP A 65 -9.79 8.36 4.87
C ASP A 65 -10.68 8.40 6.12
N GLU A 66 -11.47 9.46 6.25
CA GLU A 66 -12.31 9.69 7.44
C GLU A 66 -13.43 8.66 7.57
N GLU A 67 -14.05 8.24 6.48
CA GLU A 67 -15.12 7.22 6.50
C GLU A 67 -14.55 5.88 6.95
N VAL A 68 -13.37 5.51 6.45
CA VAL A 68 -12.67 4.29 6.89
C VAL A 68 -12.29 4.37 8.36
N GLN A 69 -11.71 5.49 8.81
CA GLN A 69 -11.33 5.69 10.21
C GLN A 69 -12.51 5.57 11.16
N GLN A 70 -13.69 6.06 10.78
CA GLN A 70 -14.92 5.93 11.58
C GLN A 70 -15.37 4.48 11.76
N THR A 71 -14.95 3.55 10.89
CA THR A 71 -15.24 2.12 11.06
C THR A 71 -14.33 1.42 12.06
N PHE A 72 -13.27 2.08 12.54
CA PHE A 72 -12.26 1.46 13.38
C PHE A 72 -12.72 1.24 14.82
N HIS A 73 -12.46 0.05 15.34
CA HIS A 73 -12.57 -0.24 16.76
C HIS A 73 -11.45 0.47 17.53
N ASN A 74 -11.73 0.86 18.78
CA ASN A 74 -10.72 1.44 19.64
C ASN A 74 -9.70 0.35 20.09
N PRO A 75 -8.41 0.48 19.76
CA PRO A 75 -7.38 -0.43 20.23
C PRO A 75 -7.06 -0.21 21.72
N ASP A 76 -6.55 -1.23 22.40
CA ASP A 76 -6.15 -1.13 23.81
C ASP A 76 -4.99 -0.13 23.99
N TYR A 77 -4.08 -0.08 23.00
CA TYR A 77 -2.94 0.83 22.97
C TYR A 77 -2.93 1.67 21.67
N PRO A 78 -3.69 2.79 21.61
CA PRO A 78 -3.96 3.55 20.39
C PRO A 78 -2.77 4.23 19.74
N TYR A 79 -1.66 4.38 20.44
CA TYR A 79 -0.43 4.96 19.89
C TYR A 79 0.69 3.94 19.69
N SER A 80 0.46 2.66 19.98
CA SER A 80 1.49 1.61 19.88
C SER A 80 1.76 1.18 18.43
N LEU A 81 2.94 0.61 18.19
CA LEU A 81 3.33 0.08 16.88
C LEU A 81 2.47 -1.10 16.43
N PHE A 82 2.04 -1.97 17.33
CA PHE A 82 1.36 -3.20 16.95
C PHE A 82 -0.16 -3.05 16.82
N GLN A 83 -0.77 -2.06 17.47
CA GLN A 83 -2.23 -1.88 17.49
C GLN A 83 -2.69 -0.51 16.97
N GLY A 84 -1.86 0.52 17.11
CA GLY A 84 -2.26 1.91 17.03
C GLY A 84 -1.62 2.71 15.89
N CYS A 85 -1.70 4.03 16.01
CA CYS A 85 -1.31 4.99 14.96
C CYS A 85 0.18 4.93 14.57
N ALA A 86 1.07 4.50 15.47
CA ALA A 86 2.48 4.33 15.11
C ALA A 86 2.66 3.32 13.97
N ALA A 87 1.79 2.31 13.86
CA ALA A 87 1.77 1.39 12.72
C ALA A 87 1.50 2.12 11.39
N GLY A 88 0.46 2.96 11.38
CA GLY A 88 0.07 3.75 10.21
C GLY A 88 1.19 4.70 9.80
N LEU A 89 1.80 5.41 10.75
CA LEU A 89 2.94 6.29 10.49
C LEU A 89 4.13 5.53 9.90
N SER A 90 4.55 4.42 10.51
CA SER A 90 5.65 3.61 9.98
C SER A 90 5.38 3.11 8.56
N PHE A 91 4.15 2.69 8.29
CA PHE A 91 3.74 2.24 6.96
C PHE A 91 3.74 3.37 5.92
N LEU A 92 3.17 4.53 6.25
CA LEU A 92 3.13 5.68 5.35
C LEU A 92 4.53 6.15 4.98
N VAL A 93 5.46 6.20 5.92
CA VAL A 93 6.86 6.57 5.66
C VAL A 93 7.51 5.63 4.63
N ASP A 94 7.35 4.32 4.81
CA ASP A 94 7.91 3.32 3.89
C ASP A 94 7.29 3.40 2.48
N VAL A 95 5.98 3.62 2.39
CA VAL A 95 5.27 3.78 1.12
C VAL A 95 5.67 5.07 0.40
N LEU A 96 5.82 6.18 1.13
CA LEU A 96 6.29 7.45 0.57
C LEU A 96 7.71 7.32 0.00
N ALA A 97 8.62 6.69 0.74
CA ALA A 97 9.99 6.44 0.28
C ALA A 97 10.03 5.57 -1.00
N ALA A 98 9.20 4.53 -1.06
CA ALA A 98 9.10 3.67 -2.24
C ALA A 98 8.51 4.39 -3.46
N THR A 99 7.54 5.28 -3.25
CA THR A 99 6.93 6.10 -4.32
C THR A 99 7.99 6.97 -4.96
N ASN A 100 8.81 7.66 -4.16
CA ASN A 100 9.93 8.47 -4.66
C ASN A 100 10.94 7.61 -5.43
N THR A 101 11.25 6.41 -4.93
CA THR A 101 12.16 5.47 -5.62
C THR A 101 11.62 5.04 -6.99
N GLN A 102 10.32 4.78 -7.12
CA GLN A 102 9.72 4.45 -8.41
C GLN A 102 9.83 5.60 -9.42
N HIS A 103 9.62 6.85 -8.99
CA HIS A 103 9.79 8.01 -9.87
C HIS A 103 11.21 8.13 -10.42
N HIS A 104 12.24 7.89 -9.59
CA HIS A 104 13.63 7.91 -10.04
C HIS A 104 13.97 6.74 -10.99
N HIS A 105 13.41 5.55 -10.76
CA HIS A 105 13.65 4.41 -11.63
C HIS A 105 13.02 4.58 -13.02
N VAL A 106 11.84 5.21 -13.11
CA VAL A 106 11.22 5.58 -14.40
C VAL A 106 12.00 6.71 -15.08
N ALA A 107 12.48 7.70 -14.33
CA ALA A 107 13.32 8.78 -14.88
C ALA A 107 14.68 8.29 -15.42
N SER A 108 15.22 7.20 -14.89
CA SER A 108 16.48 6.59 -15.36
C SER A 108 16.33 5.70 -16.60
N LEU A 109 15.11 5.25 -16.92
CA LEU A 109 14.79 4.50 -18.12
C LEU A 109 14.36 5.50 -19.20
N GLY A 110 15.35 6.13 -19.83
CA GLY A 110 15.16 7.22 -20.79
C GLY A 110 14.00 7.00 -21.77
N THR A 111 12.94 7.76 -21.58
CA THR A 111 12.11 8.24 -22.68
C THR A 111 12.53 9.68 -22.94
N ASP A 112 12.81 10.03 -24.20
CA ASP A 112 13.06 11.38 -24.70
C ASP A 112 11.83 12.31 -24.56
N ALA A 113 11.21 12.34 -23.39
CA ALA A 113 10.26 13.34 -22.97
C ALA A 113 11.01 14.22 -21.96
N GLY A 114 11.23 15.49 -22.32
CA GLY A 114 11.90 16.48 -21.49
C GLY A 114 11.27 16.64 -20.09
N PRO A 115 11.82 17.53 -19.24
CA PRO A 115 11.44 17.63 -17.84
C PRO A 115 9.92 17.80 -17.70
N VAL A 116 9.26 16.76 -17.18
CA VAL A 116 7.87 16.87 -16.76
C VAL A 116 7.87 17.86 -15.62
N LYS A 117 7.41 19.10 -15.91
CA LYS A 117 7.10 20.09 -14.87
C LYS A 117 6.25 19.41 -13.81
N PRO A 118 6.35 19.80 -12.53
CA PRO A 118 5.36 19.41 -11.52
C PRO A 118 4.02 20.02 -11.93
N SER A 119 3.31 19.35 -12.83
CA SER A 119 1.90 19.59 -13.10
C SER A 119 1.17 19.07 -11.89
N ASN A 120 0.35 19.94 -11.28
CA ASN A 120 -0.69 19.58 -10.31
C ASN A 120 -1.16 18.15 -10.55
N VAL A 121 -0.71 17.21 -9.71
CA VAL A 121 -1.30 15.88 -9.67
C VAL A 121 -2.71 16.14 -9.15
N PRO A 122 -3.76 16.01 -9.98
CA PRO A 122 -5.10 16.06 -9.43
C PRO A 122 -5.18 14.88 -8.47
N LEU A 123 -5.72 15.10 -7.27
CA LEU A 123 -6.28 14.03 -6.45
C LEU A 123 -7.29 13.29 -7.33
N MET A 124 -6.83 12.26 -8.04
CA MET A 124 -7.63 11.53 -9.00
C MET A 124 -8.43 10.48 -8.24
N LEU A 125 -9.45 10.98 -7.53
CA LEU A 125 -10.66 10.24 -7.23
C LEU A 125 -11.33 9.94 -8.58
N GLY A 126 -10.98 8.81 -9.20
CA GLY A 126 -11.68 8.31 -10.37
C GLY A 126 -10.78 7.76 -11.48
N PHE A 127 -10.58 6.44 -11.46
CA PHE A 127 -10.51 5.62 -12.67
C PHE A 127 -11.31 4.34 -12.42
N PRO A 128 -11.92 3.78 -13.49
CA PRO A 128 -13.24 3.17 -13.42
C PRO A 128 -13.21 1.87 -12.62
N LEU A 129 -14.32 1.64 -11.92
CA LEU A 129 -14.65 0.32 -11.43
C LEU A 129 -14.50 -0.67 -12.59
N TYR A 130 -13.59 -1.62 -12.41
CA TYR A 130 -13.56 -2.84 -13.17
C TYR A 130 -14.89 -3.57 -12.90
N GLU A 131 -15.86 -3.40 -13.80
CA GLU A 131 -17.01 -4.31 -13.89
C GLU A 131 -16.61 -5.55 -14.71
N PRO A 132 -17.16 -6.73 -14.37
CA PRO A 132 -16.61 -8.04 -14.70
C PRO A 132 -16.62 -8.42 -16.19
#